data_AF-A0A3B4E871-F1
#
_entry.id   AF-A0A3B4E871-F1
#
_cell.length_a   1.000
_cell.length_b   1.000
_cell.length_c   1.000
_cell.angle_alpha   90.00
_cell.angle_beta   90.00
_cell.angle_gamma   90.00
#
_symmetry.space_group_name_H-M   'P 1'
#
loop_
_entity.id
_entity.type
_entity.pdbx_description
1 polymer ?
#
loop_
_entity_poly.entity_id
_entity_poly.type
_entity_poly.pdbx_seq_one_letter_code
_entity_poly.pdbx_strand_id
1 'polypeptide(L)'
;MMNFTEEDLDHYLQNQADLRHRQVSKSVEDVQKIIKDLTAEISSKDARFQSIANSGVHNDSFKDQPALASKWSALLRGRCTFNPAIQVLTPTLFLISVPVRGLMGYKERRARQWRYYTLSGSHLLSPVREPEKLHQWLELESFANASQEWHDTRLAMEGDIVPAKVVTVFKEQVEAAIKTCRLTEKVCVLESVGSVVRVAVETSEAQIEVELVPTVELMNCWPKRAHWPRLLQRWPSTERTRCIKSFGFNLMATSNYHWLLSFSRAEQVLLGCIDEDGGYRRKCYRVVRQLKEDVWCPGSKPVITAHHLQTLLFWTCEKYPSSRDWRNLRECVLRLVHKLHKCVSQRYLRHYFVRTYNLLKYTNTNELDDMAKKISDFLENPHVYIH
;
A
#
# COMPACT_ATOMS: atom_id res chain seq x y z
N MET A 1 25.54 22.75 -21.56
CA MET A 1 24.99 22.13 -20.34
C MET A 1 25.67 20.79 -20.18
N MET A 2 26.42 20.58 -19.08
CA MET A 2 26.90 19.24 -18.74
C MET A 2 25.68 18.38 -18.42
N ASN A 3 25.51 17.33 -19.21
CA ASN A 3 24.46 16.32 -19.02
C ASN A 3 25.07 15.18 -18.21
N PHE A 4 24.39 14.73 -17.14
CA PHE A 4 24.76 13.50 -16.45
C PHE A 4 24.63 12.30 -17.40
N THR A 5 25.50 11.30 -17.24
CA THR A 5 25.59 10.11 -18.07
C THR A 5 24.83 8.92 -17.45
N GLU A 6 24.81 7.77 -18.15
CA GLU A 6 24.28 6.54 -17.55
C GLU A 6 25.23 6.00 -16.47
N GLU A 7 26.54 6.22 -16.58
CA GLU A 7 27.50 5.87 -15.54
C GLU A 7 27.24 6.65 -14.24
N ASP A 8 26.93 7.94 -14.33
CA ASP A 8 26.61 8.77 -13.15
C ASP A 8 25.35 8.24 -12.43
N LEU A 9 24.34 7.79 -13.18
CA LEU A 9 23.13 7.17 -12.61
C LEU A 9 23.42 5.84 -11.92
N ASP A 10 24.32 5.05 -12.49
CA ASP A 10 24.70 3.76 -11.93
C ASP A 10 25.51 3.93 -10.66
N HIS A 11 26.43 4.89 -10.64
CA HIS A 11 27.16 5.31 -9.46
C HIS A 11 26.22 5.80 -8.35
N TYR A 12 25.27 6.68 -8.70
CA TYR A 12 24.25 7.19 -7.77
C TYR A 12 23.41 6.06 -7.16
N LEU A 13 22.99 5.08 -7.97
CA LEU A 13 22.25 3.91 -7.49
C LEU A 13 23.08 3.03 -6.54
N GLN A 14 24.35 2.77 -6.87
CA GLN A 14 25.21 1.92 -6.06
C GLN A 14 25.53 2.55 -4.70
N ASN A 15 25.85 3.84 -4.67
CA ASN A 15 26.32 4.49 -3.46
C ASN A 15 25.20 4.95 -2.53
N GLN A 16 24.08 5.43 -3.08
CA GLN A 16 22.99 5.99 -2.26
C GLN A 16 21.84 4.98 -2.11
N ALA A 17 21.35 4.43 -3.23
CA ALA A 17 20.14 3.62 -3.21
C ALA A 17 20.36 2.21 -2.68
N ASP A 18 21.47 1.54 -3.03
CA ASP A 18 21.74 0.16 -2.60
C ASP A 18 22.08 0.07 -1.10
N LEU A 19 22.85 1.03 -0.56
CA LEU A 19 23.15 1.07 0.88
C LEU A 19 21.88 1.25 1.72
N ARG A 20 21.05 2.24 1.37
CA ARG A 20 19.76 2.45 2.05
C ARG A 20 18.84 1.25 1.89
N HIS A 21 18.81 0.63 0.71
CA HIS A 21 18.00 -0.57 0.48
C HIS A 21 18.41 -1.73 1.40
N ARG A 22 19.71 -1.95 1.64
CA ARG A 22 20.20 -2.98 2.57
C ARG A 22 19.74 -2.69 4.01
N GLN A 23 19.91 -1.46 4.47
CA GLN A 23 19.51 -1.02 5.82
C GLN A 23 18.00 -1.21 6.03
N VAL A 24 17.18 -0.70 5.10
CA VAL A 24 15.73 -0.87 5.13
C VAL A 24 15.35 -2.35 5.07
N SER A 25 16.02 -3.16 4.26
CA SER A 25 15.73 -4.60 4.18
C SER A 25 15.94 -5.30 5.51
N LYS A 26 17.04 -5.00 6.21
CA LYS A 26 17.33 -5.57 7.53
C LYS A 26 16.31 -5.10 8.58
N SER A 27 15.97 -3.81 8.57
CA SER A 27 14.91 -3.28 9.44
C SER A 27 13.55 -3.95 9.18
N VAL A 28 13.22 -4.23 7.91
CA VAL A 28 12.01 -4.98 7.55
C VAL A 28 12.05 -6.41 8.07
N GLU A 29 13.20 -7.11 8.00
CA GLU A 29 13.36 -8.46 8.55
C GLU A 29 13.16 -8.49 10.07
N ASP A 30 13.78 -7.55 10.80
CA ASP A 30 13.65 -7.40 12.25
C ASP A 30 12.19 -7.13 12.65
N VAL A 31 11.55 -6.14 11.99
CA VAL A 31 10.14 -5.81 12.23
C VAL A 31 9.24 -7.00 11.89
N GLN A 32 9.47 -7.66 10.75
CA GLN A 32 8.66 -8.80 10.32
C GLN A 32 8.70 -9.92 11.36
N LYS A 33 9.87 -10.21 11.93
CA LYS A 33 10.01 -11.24 12.97
C LYS A 33 9.20 -10.88 14.21
N ILE A 34 9.39 -9.67 14.74
CA ILE A 34 8.71 -9.20 15.97
C ILE A 34 7.18 -9.17 15.77
N ILE A 35 6.71 -8.59 14.67
CA ILE A 35 5.28 -8.47 14.39
C ILE A 35 4.65 -9.82 14.05
N LYS A 36 5.38 -10.76 13.44
CA LYS A 36 4.88 -12.12 13.23
C LYS A 36 4.59 -12.83 14.54
N ASP A 37 5.51 -12.76 15.51
CA ASP A 37 5.34 -13.40 16.82
C ASP A 37 4.19 -12.74 17.59
N LEU A 38 4.13 -11.41 17.58
CA LEU A 38 3.04 -10.64 18.19
C LEU A 38 1.67 -11.01 17.61
N THR A 39 1.55 -11.06 16.28
CA THR A 39 0.28 -11.39 15.61
C THR A 39 -0.07 -12.87 15.71
N ALA A 40 0.89 -13.77 15.93
CA ALA A 40 0.62 -15.17 16.25
C ALA A 40 0.01 -15.32 17.65
N GLU A 41 0.51 -14.59 18.65
CA GLU A 41 -0.10 -14.57 19.99
C GLU A 41 -1.52 -14.01 19.93
N ILE A 42 -1.73 -12.89 19.24
CA ILE A 42 -3.07 -12.32 19.02
C ILE A 42 -3.99 -13.36 18.38
N SER A 43 -3.53 -14.04 17.33
CA SER A 43 -4.34 -15.06 16.63
C SER A 43 -4.71 -16.26 17.51
N SER A 44 -3.94 -16.54 18.57
CA SER A 44 -4.26 -17.60 19.53
C SER A 44 -5.33 -17.19 20.54
N LYS A 45 -5.44 -15.89 20.84
CA LYS A 45 -6.42 -15.31 21.77
C LYS A 45 -7.70 -14.89 21.09
N ASP A 46 -7.60 -14.34 19.88
CA ASP A 46 -8.71 -13.88 19.06
C ASP A 46 -8.48 -14.31 17.61
N ALA A 47 -9.16 -15.40 17.21
CA ALA A 47 -8.99 -16.03 15.91
C ALA A 47 -9.44 -15.14 14.73
N ARG A 48 -10.14 -14.02 15.00
CA ARG A 48 -10.52 -13.05 13.97
C ARG A 48 -9.32 -12.35 13.38
N PHE A 49 -8.25 -12.12 14.16
CA PHE A 49 -7.03 -11.44 13.69
C PHE A 49 -5.94 -12.47 13.47
N GLN A 50 -5.57 -12.69 12.20
CA GLN A 50 -4.61 -13.72 11.85
C GLN A 50 -3.17 -13.20 11.91
N SER A 51 -2.22 -14.11 12.18
CA SER A 51 -0.81 -13.82 12.01
C SER A 51 -0.50 -13.34 10.59
N ILE A 52 0.41 -12.37 10.45
CA ILE A 52 0.87 -11.89 9.14
C ILE A 52 1.60 -12.97 8.33
N ALA A 53 1.92 -14.12 8.94
CA ALA A 53 2.38 -15.30 8.22
C ALA A 53 1.31 -15.88 7.27
N ASN A 54 0.04 -15.60 7.55
CA ASN A 54 -1.11 -16.07 6.77
C ASN A 54 -1.56 -15.05 5.71
N SER A 55 -0.81 -13.95 5.50
CA SER A 55 -1.17 -12.96 4.47
C SER A 55 -0.88 -13.49 3.06
N GLY A 56 -1.66 -13.02 2.07
CA GLY A 56 -1.44 -13.38 0.68
C GLY A 56 -1.69 -14.87 0.40
N VAL A 57 -0.70 -15.59 -0.13
CA VAL A 57 -0.86 -16.99 -0.61
C VAL A 57 -1.16 -17.98 0.51
N HIS A 58 -0.83 -17.63 1.75
CA HIS A 58 -1.09 -18.45 2.94
C HIS A 58 -2.43 -18.16 3.60
N ASN A 59 -3.25 -17.29 2.99
CA ASN A 59 -4.57 -16.96 3.51
C ASN A 59 -5.48 -18.20 3.49
N ASP A 60 -6.27 -18.37 4.54
CA ASP A 60 -7.24 -19.48 4.65
C ASP A 60 -8.21 -19.54 3.46
N SER A 61 -8.46 -18.40 2.80
CA SER A 61 -9.26 -18.33 1.57
C SER A 61 -8.74 -19.21 0.43
N PHE A 62 -7.47 -19.60 0.46
CA PHE A 62 -6.87 -20.52 -0.51
C PHE A 62 -7.12 -22.00 -0.25
N LYS A 63 -7.60 -22.39 0.93
CA LYS A 63 -7.86 -23.81 1.26
C LYS A 63 -8.78 -24.46 0.22
N ASP A 64 -9.73 -23.69 -0.32
CA ASP A 64 -10.68 -24.16 -1.32
C ASP A 64 -10.23 -23.92 -2.78
N GLN A 65 -9.04 -23.34 -3.00
CA GLN A 65 -8.52 -22.97 -4.34
C GLN A 65 -7.01 -23.26 -4.51
N PRO A 66 -6.55 -24.52 -4.39
CA PRO A 66 -5.13 -24.88 -4.42
C PRO A 66 -4.44 -24.56 -5.74
N ALA A 67 -5.14 -24.65 -6.88
CA ALA A 67 -4.59 -24.29 -8.19
C ALA A 67 -4.24 -22.80 -8.29
N LEU A 68 -5.05 -21.93 -7.69
CA LEU A 68 -4.80 -20.49 -7.66
C LEU A 68 -3.61 -20.18 -6.73
N ALA A 69 -3.54 -20.82 -5.56
CA ALA A 69 -2.42 -20.69 -4.64
C ALA A 69 -1.08 -21.07 -5.31
N SER A 70 -1.07 -22.17 -6.07
CA SER A 70 0.09 -22.61 -6.84
C SER A 70 0.48 -21.58 -7.92
N LYS A 71 -0.50 -21.06 -8.67
CA LYS A 71 -0.28 -20.01 -9.67
C LYS A 71 0.32 -18.74 -9.04
N TRP A 72 -0.19 -18.31 -7.90
CA TRP A 72 0.35 -17.16 -7.18
C TRP A 72 1.75 -17.41 -6.65
N SER A 73 1.98 -18.57 -6.02
CA SER A 73 3.30 -18.98 -5.54
C SER A 73 4.34 -18.93 -6.66
N ALA A 74 3.99 -19.40 -7.86
CA ALA A 74 4.86 -19.36 -9.02
C ALA A 74 5.18 -17.92 -9.47
N LEU A 75 4.21 -17.01 -9.42
CA LEU A 75 4.40 -15.61 -9.83
C LEU A 75 5.21 -14.80 -8.83
N LEU A 76 5.08 -15.10 -7.54
CA LEU A 76 5.77 -14.38 -6.47
C LEU A 76 7.20 -14.90 -6.26
N ARG A 77 7.50 -16.13 -6.71
CA ARG A 77 8.78 -16.80 -6.51
C ARG A 77 9.95 -15.94 -6.99
N GLY A 78 10.81 -15.53 -6.05
CA GLY A 78 12.01 -14.72 -6.32
C GLY A 78 11.73 -13.28 -6.74
N ARG A 79 10.48 -12.78 -6.58
CA ARG A 79 10.07 -11.43 -7.03
C ARG A 79 9.60 -10.50 -5.93
N CYS A 80 9.17 -11.05 -4.79
CA CYS A 80 8.86 -10.27 -3.60
C CYS A 80 10.04 -10.34 -2.63
N THR A 81 10.58 -9.18 -2.27
CA THR A 81 11.65 -9.07 -1.27
C THR A 81 11.11 -9.23 0.15
N PHE A 82 9.83 -8.93 0.37
CA PHE A 82 9.21 -8.89 1.71
C PHE A 82 7.88 -9.64 1.74
N ASN A 83 7.41 -9.96 2.94
CA ASN A 83 6.06 -10.49 3.17
C ASN A 83 5.01 -9.56 2.51
N PRO A 84 4.02 -10.10 1.78
CA PRO A 84 3.01 -9.30 1.07
C PRO A 84 2.20 -8.36 1.99
N ALA A 85 2.15 -8.65 3.28
CA ALA A 85 1.53 -7.79 4.30
C ALA A 85 2.23 -6.44 4.47
N ILE A 86 3.55 -6.38 4.23
CA ILE A 86 4.41 -5.25 4.59
C ILE A 86 4.55 -4.30 3.42
N GLN A 87 4.28 -3.02 3.68
CA GLN A 87 4.50 -1.90 2.77
C GLN A 87 5.42 -0.90 3.43
N VAL A 88 6.61 -0.72 2.86
CA VAL A 88 7.56 0.30 3.31
C VAL A 88 7.10 1.66 2.78
N LEU A 89 6.56 2.51 3.66
CA LEU A 89 6.10 3.86 3.29
C LEU A 89 7.28 4.82 3.24
N THR A 90 8.14 4.78 4.26
CA THR A 90 9.43 5.48 4.34
C THR A 90 10.45 4.56 5.03
N PRO A 91 11.76 4.90 5.07
CA PRO A 91 12.75 4.10 5.79
C PRO A 91 12.45 3.89 7.28
N THR A 92 11.65 4.76 7.90
CA THR A 92 11.31 4.71 9.33
C THR A 92 9.82 4.49 9.61
N LEU A 93 9.00 4.27 8.57
CA LEU A 93 7.56 4.06 8.70
C LEU A 93 7.09 2.93 7.80
N PHE A 94 6.59 1.85 8.39
CA PHE A 94 6.01 0.71 7.68
C PHE A 94 4.52 0.63 7.93
N LEU A 95 3.77 0.16 6.93
CA LEU A 95 2.40 -0.26 7.08
C LEU A 95 2.34 -1.78 6.95
N ILE A 96 1.69 -2.45 7.89
CA ILE A 96 1.52 -3.91 7.89
C ILE A 96 0.04 -4.24 7.92
N SER A 97 -0.42 -4.88 6.85
CA SER A 97 -1.79 -5.39 6.74
C SER A 97 -1.93 -6.67 7.57
N VAL A 98 -2.76 -6.61 8.61
CA VAL A 98 -3.06 -7.74 9.49
C VAL A 98 -4.31 -8.44 8.97
N PRO A 99 -4.21 -9.63 8.37
CA PRO A 99 -5.35 -10.30 7.74
C PRO A 99 -6.40 -10.67 8.80
N VAL A 100 -7.67 -10.49 8.46
CA VAL A 100 -8.79 -10.91 9.32
C VAL A 100 -9.48 -12.15 8.77
N ARG A 101 -10.00 -13.01 9.65
CA ARG A 101 -10.66 -14.28 9.34
C ARG A 101 -12.18 -14.16 9.49
N GLY A 102 -12.91 -15.07 8.84
CA GLY A 102 -14.34 -15.28 9.10
C GLY A 102 -15.25 -14.39 8.25
N LEU A 103 -14.73 -13.77 7.20
CA LEU A 103 -15.48 -12.94 6.25
C LEU A 103 -15.27 -13.48 4.83
N MET A 104 -16.07 -14.47 4.44
CA MET A 104 -15.87 -15.23 3.19
C MET A 104 -17.01 -15.02 2.18
N GLY A 105 -16.67 -15.15 0.89
CA GLY A 105 -17.65 -15.09 -0.20
C GLY A 105 -18.22 -13.68 -0.44
N TYR A 106 -17.34 -12.67 -0.43
CA TYR A 106 -17.72 -11.28 -0.65
C TYR A 106 -18.43 -11.07 -1.99
N LYS A 107 -19.55 -10.35 -1.95
CA LYS A 107 -20.31 -9.87 -3.10
C LYS A 107 -20.67 -8.41 -2.90
N GLU A 108 -20.23 -7.55 -3.84
CA GLU A 108 -20.55 -6.12 -3.79
C GLU A 108 -22.05 -5.88 -4.03
N ARG A 109 -22.77 -5.56 -2.96
CA ARG A 109 -24.18 -5.18 -2.98
C ARG A 109 -24.36 -3.70 -3.32
N ARG A 110 -25.57 -3.31 -3.71
CA ARG A 110 -25.90 -1.88 -3.77
C ARG A 110 -25.92 -1.37 -2.34
N ALA A 111 -25.10 -0.36 -2.06
CA ALA A 111 -25.06 0.28 -0.75
C ALA A 111 -26.48 0.75 -0.39
N ARG A 112 -26.92 0.43 0.82
CA ARG A 112 -28.16 0.99 1.36
C ARG A 112 -28.03 2.51 1.37
N GLN A 113 -29.06 3.21 0.89
CA GLN A 113 -29.14 4.65 1.13
C GLN A 113 -29.46 4.82 2.63
N TRP A 114 -28.75 5.72 3.32
CA TRP A 114 -29.02 6.15 4.71
C TRP A 114 -28.48 5.24 5.84
N ARG A 115 -27.19 5.39 6.16
CA ARG A 115 -26.61 4.97 7.46
C ARG A 115 -25.67 6.04 7.95
N TYR A 116 -26.15 6.85 8.88
CA TYR A 116 -25.33 7.89 9.51
C TYR A 116 -25.46 7.70 11.00
N TYR A 117 -24.34 7.41 11.63
CA TYR A 117 -24.27 7.15 13.05
C TYR A 117 -22.97 7.67 13.63
N THR A 118 -22.97 8.01 14.90
CA THR A 118 -21.75 8.24 15.69
C THR A 118 -21.10 6.90 16.03
N LEU A 119 -19.83 6.88 16.46
CA LEU A 119 -19.19 5.66 16.96
C LEU A 119 -19.89 5.06 18.20
N SER A 120 -20.67 5.88 18.93
CA SER A 120 -21.54 5.44 20.03
C SER A 120 -22.89 4.87 19.59
N GLY A 121 -23.21 4.90 18.29
CA GLY A 121 -24.45 4.37 17.71
C GLY A 121 -25.64 5.31 17.70
N SER A 122 -25.43 6.61 17.95
CA SER A 122 -26.48 7.61 17.80
C SER A 122 -26.71 7.90 16.32
N HIS A 123 -27.94 7.77 15.85
CA HIS A 123 -28.30 8.11 14.47
C HIS A 123 -28.08 9.60 14.18
N LEU A 124 -27.66 9.89 12.96
CA LEU A 124 -27.42 11.23 12.45
C LEU A 124 -28.35 11.51 11.26
N LEU A 125 -28.78 12.76 11.13
CA LEU A 125 -29.66 13.19 10.03
C LEU A 125 -28.92 13.32 8.70
N SER A 126 -27.59 13.42 8.73
CA SER A 126 -26.72 13.60 7.57
C SER A 126 -25.38 12.86 7.75
N PRO A 127 -24.68 12.49 6.67
CA PRO A 127 -23.38 11.86 6.81
C PRO A 127 -22.39 12.80 7.48
N VAL A 128 -21.63 12.29 8.45
CA VAL A 128 -20.44 13.00 8.94
C VAL A 128 -19.44 13.21 7.80
N ARG A 129 -19.32 12.22 6.92
CA ARG A 129 -18.52 12.25 5.69
C ARG A 129 -19.07 11.20 4.73
N GLU A 130 -19.32 11.56 3.49
CA GLU A 130 -19.63 10.54 2.47
C GLU A 130 -18.38 9.72 2.13
N PRO A 131 -18.53 8.41 1.83
CA PRO A 131 -17.41 7.61 1.37
C PRO A 131 -16.87 8.20 0.07
N GLU A 132 -15.60 8.57 0.08
CA GLU A 132 -14.91 8.95 -1.15
C GLU A 132 -14.78 7.76 -2.10
N LYS A 133 -14.29 7.99 -3.32
CA LYS A 133 -14.22 6.93 -4.34
C LYS A 133 -13.40 5.72 -3.91
N LEU A 134 -12.40 5.88 -3.04
CA LEU A 134 -11.62 4.79 -2.44
C LEU A 134 -12.18 4.23 -1.12
N HIS A 135 -13.31 4.73 -0.64
CA HIS A 135 -13.88 4.31 0.64
C HIS A 135 -15.21 3.60 0.42
N GLN A 136 -15.56 2.68 1.32
CA GLN A 136 -16.87 2.03 1.33
C GLN A 136 -17.30 1.58 2.72
N TRP A 137 -18.60 1.46 2.91
CA TRP A 137 -19.18 0.67 3.99
C TRP A 137 -18.92 -0.82 3.78
N LEU A 138 -18.94 -1.60 4.85
CA LEU A 138 -18.74 -3.03 4.80
C LEU A 138 -19.86 -3.75 5.53
N GLU A 139 -20.91 -4.10 4.80
CA GLU A 139 -22.07 -4.80 5.35
C GLU A 139 -21.72 -6.28 5.58
N LEU A 140 -22.11 -6.84 6.74
CA LEU A 140 -22.00 -8.26 7.03
C LEU A 140 -22.70 -9.11 5.96
N GLU A 141 -23.86 -8.66 5.49
CA GLU A 141 -24.62 -9.32 4.42
C GLU A 141 -23.93 -9.31 3.05
N SER A 142 -22.83 -8.56 2.88
CA SER A 142 -21.99 -8.64 1.68
C SER A 142 -21.21 -9.94 1.63
N PHE A 143 -21.11 -10.69 2.73
CA PHE A 143 -20.41 -11.97 2.81
C PHE A 143 -21.43 -13.11 2.84
N ALA A 144 -21.19 -14.15 2.04
CA ALA A 144 -22.01 -15.35 2.07
C ALA A 144 -21.88 -16.08 3.41
N ASN A 145 -20.66 -16.13 3.95
CA ASN A 145 -20.34 -16.80 5.20
C ASN A 145 -19.56 -15.82 6.11
N ALA A 146 -20.30 -15.07 6.93
CA ALA A 146 -19.72 -14.25 8.00
C ALA A 146 -19.79 -15.01 9.33
N SER A 147 -18.66 -15.13 10.04
CA SER A 147 -18.60 -15.75 11.37
C SER A 147 -19.49 -14.98 12.37
N GLN A 148 -20.07 -15.70 13.32
CA GLN A 148 -20.94 -15.12 14.35
C GLN A 148 -20.21 -14.04 15.17
N GLU A 149 -18.89 -14.18 15.35
CA GLU A 149 -18.06 -13.23 16.10
C GLU A 149 -18.03 -11.81 15.51
N TRP A 150 -18.37 -11.65 14.22
CA TRP A 150 -18.45 -10.34 13.56
C TRP A 150 -19.79 -9.63 13.77
N HIS A 151 -20.79 -10.30 14.36
CA HIS A 151 -22.06 -9.69 14.74
C HIS A 151 -22.00 -9.00 16.11
N ASP A 152 -20.86 -9.07 16.80
CA ASP A 152 -20.61 -8.39 18.06
C ASP A 152 -20.78 -6.87 17.91
N THR A 153 -21.56 -6.26 18.80
CA THR A 153 -21.78 -4.79 18.87
C THR A 153 -20.49 -3.98 19.10
N ARG A 154 -19.44 -4.63 19.61
CA ARG A 154 -18.09 -4.07 19.74
C ARG A 154 -17.37 -3.94 18.41
N LEU A 155 -17.83 -4.59 17.35
CA LEU A 155 -17.24 -4.56 16.00
C LEU A 155 -18.21 -3.98 14.96
N ALA A 156 -19.49 -4.34 15.08
CA ALA A 156 -20.52 -4.03 14.10
C ALA A 156 -21.57 -3.06 14.65
N MET A 157 -22.28 -2.41 13.73
CA MET A 157 -23.40 -1.54 14.04
C MET A 157 -24.34 -1.46 12.84
N GLU A 158 -25.64 -1.61 13.06
CA GLU A 158 -26.66 -1.62 11.99
C GLU A 158 -26.37 -2.59 10.82
N GLY A 159 -25.64 -3.68 11.11
CA GLY A 159 -25.19 -4.67 10.13
C GLY A 159 -23.92 -4.30 9.35
N ASP A 160 -23.27 -3.17 9.66
CA ASP A 160 -21.96 -2.80 9.14
C ASP A 160 -20.84 -3.17 10.10
N ILE A 161 -19.75 -3.69 9.56
CA ILE A 161 -18.49 -3.84 10.29
C ILE A 161 -17.80 -2.47 10.32
N VAL A 162 -17.67 -1.88 11.50
CA VAL A 162 -17.17 -0.51 11.66
C VAL A 162 -15.64 -0.51 11.88
N PRO A 163 -14.84 0.07 10.98
CA PRO A 163 -13.39 -0.09 11.06
C PRO A 163 -12.75 0.50 12.33
N ALA A 164 -13.21 1.65 12.85
CA ALA A 164 -12.68 2.14 14.14
C ALA A 164 -12.96 1.18 15.30
N LYS A 165 -14.16 0.58 15.34
CA LYS A 165 -14.52 -0.41 16.37
C LYS A 165 -13.63 -1.65 16.30
N VAL A 166 -13.39 -2.16 15.08
CA VAL A 166 -12.44 -3.27 14.84
C VAL A 166 -11.04 -2.89 15.31
N VAL A 167 -10.57 -1.69 15.01
CA VAL A 167 -9.26 -1.19 15.42
C VAL A 167 -9.15 -1.05 16.94
N THR A 168 -10.20 -0.62 17.63
CA THR A 168 -10.22 -0.56 19.10
C THR A 168 -10.03 -1.94 19.72
N VAL A 169 -10.81 -2.93 19.27
CA VAL A 169 -10.66 -4.31 19.76
C VAL A 169 -9.27 -4.86 19.42
N PHE A 170 -8.78 -4.61 18.21
CA PHE A 170 -7.44 -5.04 17.80
C PHE A 170 -6.33 -4.39 18.65
N LYS A 171 -6.47 -3.10 19.00
CA LYS A 171 -5.52 -2.38 19.85
C LYS A 171 -5.41 -3.04 21.23
N GLU A 172 -6.54 -3.40 21.84
CA GLU A 172 -6.56 -4.13 23.12
C GLU A 172 -5.80 -5.47 23.01
N GLN A 173 -5.98 -6.20 21.90
CA GLN A 173 -5.25 -7.46 21.66
C GLN A 173 -3.74 -7.21 21.49
N VAL A 174 -3.34 -6.16 20.77
CA VAL A 174 -1.93 -5.77 20.62
C VAL A 174 -1.28 -5.45 21.96
N GLU A 175 -1.93 -4.64 22.80
CA GLU A 175 -1.43 -4.29 24.13
C GLU A 175 -1.29 -5.51 25.04
N ALA A 176 -2.27 -6.41 25.01
CA ALA A 176 -2.22 -7.67 25.76
C ALA A 176 -1.09 -8.58 25.25
N ALA A 177 -0.94 -8.73 23.94
CA ALA A 177 0.08 -9.58 23.34
C ALA A 177 1.50 -9.07 23.59
N ILE A 178 1.74 -7.75 23.57
CA ILE A 178 3.05 -7.17 23.92
C ILE A 178 3.49 -7.59 25.32
N LYS A 179 2.56 -7.60 26.30
CA LYS A 179 2.82 -8.03 27.67
C LYS A 179 3.08 -9.53 27.73
N THR A 180 2.23 -10.34 27.11
CA THR A 180 2.35 -11.81 27.11
C THR A 180 3.64 -12.29 26.45
N CYS A 181 4.01 -11.71 25.30
CA CYS A 181 5.25 -12.03 24.58
C CYS A 181 6.51 -11.41 25.21
N ARG A 182 6.39 -10.65 26.31
CA ARG A 182 7.51 -9.94 26.96
C ARG A 182 8.26 -9.00 25.99
N LEU A 183 7.52 -8.32 25.13
CA LEU A 183 8.06 -7.42 24.10
C LEU A 183 8.04 -5.94 24.52
N THR A 184 7.77 -5.63 25.79
CA THR A 184 7.61 -4.24 26.28
C THR A 184 8.84 -3.34 26.09
N GLU A 185 10.05 -3.91 26.02
CA GLU A 185 11.28 -3.17 25.72
C GLU A 185 11.50 -2.95 24.22
N LYS A 186 10.84 -3.75 23.37
CA LYS A 186 11.03 -3.73 21.91
C LYS A 186 9.87 -3.11 21.16
N VAL A 187 8.67 -3.11 21.73
CA VAL A 187 7.45 -2.64 21.08
C VAL A 187 6.67 -1.77 22.04
N CYS A 188 6.42 -0.53 21.63
CA CYS A 188 5.61 0.44 22.38
C CYS A 188 4.42 0.88 21.53
N VAL A 189 3.21 0.86 22.09
CA VAL A 189 2.03 1.40 21.41
C VAL A 189 2.06 2.92 21.48
N LEU A 190 1.97 3.57 20.32
CA LEU A 190 1.99 5.02 20.20
C LEU A 190 0.57 5.58 20.27
N GLU A 191 0.43 6.74 20.93
CA GLU A 191 -0.82 7.50 20.86
C GLU A 191 -1.06 8.01 19.44
N SER A 192 -2.28 7.83 18.94
CA SER A 192 -2.64 8.30 17.61
C SER A 192 -4.06 8.86 17.59
N VAL A 193 -4.23 9.96 16.87
CA VAL A 193 -5.52 10.68 16.72
C VAL A 193 -6.43 9.96 15.70
N GLY A 194 -6.01 8.82 15.13
CA GLY A 194 -6.68 8.14 14.03
C GLY A 194 -7.08 6.69 14.33
N SER A 195 -7.84 6.09 13.42
CA SER A 195 -8.30 4.70 13.51
C SER A 195 -7.25 3.71 13.00
N VAL A 196 -6.01 3.81 13.50
CA VAL A 196 -4.90 2.90 13.15
C VAL A 196 -4.11 2.57 14.41
N VAL A 197 -3.71 1.30 14.58
CA VAL A 197 -2.81 0.92 15.68
C VAL A 197 -1.39 1.22 15.26
N ARG A 198 -0.78 2.23 15.88
CA ARG A 198 0.63 2.58 15.67
C ARG A 198 1.49 2.02 16.79
N VAL A 199 2.60 1.38 16.43
CA VAL A 199 3.60 0.90 17.38
C VAL A 199 4.98 1.37 16.96
N ALA A 200 5.83 1.72 17.91
CA ALA A 200 7.27 1.87 17.70
C ALA A 200 7.93 0.51 17.94
N VAL A 201 8.73 0.05 16.98
CA VAL A 201 9.47 -1.21 17.06
C VAL A 201 10.96 -0.89 17.08
N GLU A 202 11.64 -1.30 18.15
CA GLU A 202 13.07 -1.19 18.28
C GLU A 202 13.75 -2.31 17.47
N THR A 203 14.46 -1.93 16.41
CA THR A 203 15.23 -2.85 15.56
C THR A 203 16.71 -2.82 15.92
N SER A 204 17.51 -3.63 15.24
CA SER A 204 18.97 -3.61 15.43
C SER A 204 19.64 -2.31 14.95
N GLU A 205 18.97 -1.49 14.15
CA GLU A 205 19.57 -0.30 13.50
C GLU A 205 18.89 1.01 13.88
N ALA A 206 17.57 0.98 14.09
CA ALA A 206 16.78 2.16 14.42
C ALA A 206 15.42 1.78 15.03
N GLN A 207 14.79 2.76 15.65
CA GLN A 207 13.37 2.66 15.96
C GLN A 207 12.53 2.90 14.70
N ILE A 208 11.62 1.97 14.41
CA ILE A 208 10.74 2.01 13.24
C ILE A 208 9.30 2.17 13.70
N GLU A 209 8.58 3.14 13.15
CA GLU A 209 7.15 3.26 13.33
C GLU A 209 6.42 2.25 12.42
N VAL A 210 5.44 1.55 12.98
CA VAL A 210 4.66 0.53 12.29
C VAL A 210 3.17 0.79 12.48
N GLU A 211 2.47 0.95 11.36
CA GLU A 211 1.01 1.00 11.29
C GLU A 211 0.46 -0.42 11.07
N LEU A 212 -0.11 -1.00 12.13
CA LEU A 212 -0.79 -2.29 12.07
C LEU A 212 -2.26 -2.07 11.70
N VAL A 213 -2.67 -2.60 10.54
CA VAL A 213 -3.99 -2.32 9.97
C VAL A 213 -4.78 -3.61 9.75
N PRO A 214 -5.86 -3.85 10.53
CA PRO A 214 -6.80 -4.93 10.24
C PRO A 214 -7.32 -4.84 8.81
N THR A 215 -7.20 -5.94 8.07
CA THR A 215 -7.41 -5.95 6.62
C THR A 215 -8.22 -7.17 6.19
N VAL A 216 -9.35 -6.92 5.51
CA VAL A 216 -10.10 -7.97 4.80
C VAL A 216 -9.48 -8.17 3.43
N GLU A 217 -8.90 -9.34 3.20
CA GLU A 217 -8.28 -9.71 1.94
C GLU A 217 -9.32 -10.33 0.99
N LEU A 218 -9.72 -9.61 -0.05
CA LEU A 218 -10.72 -10.06 -1.02
C LEU A 218 -10.04 -10.56 -2.29
N MET A 219 -10.25 -11.82 -2.64
CA MET A 219 -9.57 -12.49 -3.76
C MET A 219 -10.52 -12.70 -4.93
N ASN A 220 -9.96 -12.81 -6.15
CA ASN A 220 -10.68 -13.09 -7.41
C ASN A 220 -11.86 -12.18 -7.73
N CYS A 221 -11.96 -11.04 -7.06
CA CYS A 221 -13.00 -10.05 -7.29
C CYS A 221 -12.40 -8.65 -7.19
N TRP A 222 -12.98 -7.73 -7.94
CA TRP A 222 -12.63 -6.31 -7.95
C TRP A 222 -13.92 -5.53 -7.78
N PRO A 223 -13.89 -4.38 -7.08
CA PRO A 223 -15.07 -3.56 -6.93
C PRO A 223 -15.45 -2.93 -8.28
N LYS A 224 -16.74 -2.70 -8.51
CA LYS A 224 -17.29 -2.16 -9.77
C LYS A 224 -16.67 -0.85 -10.19
N ARG A 225 -16.18 -0.06 -9.23
CA ARG A 225 -15.52 1.23 -9.47
C ARG A 225 -14.06 1.13 -9.91
N ALA A 226 -13.45 -0.05 -9.81
CA ALA A 226 -12.04 -0.28 -10.11
C ALA A 226 -11.86 -1.06 -11.41
N HIS A 227 -11.04 -0.51 -12.31
CA HIS A 227 -10.81 -1.09 -13.62
C HIS A 227 -9.35 -0.93 -14.02
N TRP A 228 -8.81 -1.94 -14.69
CA TRP A 228 -7.56 -1.78 -15.41
C TRP A 228 -7.68 -0.63 -16.42
N PRO A 229 -6.64 0.19 -16.64
CA PRO A 229 -6.57 1.10 -17.77
C PRO A 229 -6.91 0.41 -19.10
N ARG A 230 -7.55 1.13 -20.02
CA ARG A 230 -7.94 0.62 -21.34
C ARG A 230 -7.37 1.59 -22.36
N LEU A 231 -6.07 1.47 -22.63
CA LEU A 231 -5.39 2.22 -23.68
C LEU A 231 -5.26 1.38 -24.95
N LEU A 232 -4.92 2.04 -26.07
CA LEU A 232 -4.86 1.44 -27.41
C LEU A 232 -3.89 0.25 -27.46
N GLN A 233 -2.68 0.41 -26.91
CA GLN A 233 -1.73 -0.67 -26.73
C GLN A 233 -1.89 -1.23 -25.31
N ARG A 234 -2.03 -2.56 -25.19
CA ARG A 234 -2.24 -3.22 -23.90
C ARG A 234 -0.92 -3.43 -23.18
N TRP A 235 -0.77 -2.80 -22.02
CA TRP A 235 0.29 -3.11 -21.08
C TRP A 235 -0.30 -3.40 -19.70
N PRO A 236 0.14 -4.48 -19.03
CA PRO A 236 0.88 -5.61 -19.58
C PRO A 236 0.00 -6.45 -20.53
N SER A 237 0.47 -7.65 -20.92
CA SER A 237 -0.33 -8.58 -21.71
C SER A 237 -1.66 -8.92 -21.03
N THR A 238 -2.66 -9.31 -21.84
CA THR A 238 -4.01 -9.62 -21.31
C THR A 238 -3.99 -10.77 -20.30
N GLU A 239 -3.15 -11.79 -20.53
CA GLU A 239 -2.96 -12.90 -19.59
C GLU A 239 -2.37 -12.40 -18.26
N ARG A 240 -1.35 -11.53 -18.32
CA ARG A 240 -0.75 -10.96 -17.11
C ARG A 240 -1.74 -10.08 -16.36
N THR A 241 -2.53 -9.24 -17.04
CA THR A 241 -3.60 -8.46 -16.42
C THR A 241 -4.64 -9.37 -15.74
N ARG A 242 -5.10 -10.44 -16.39
CA ARG A 242 -6.05 -11.40 -15.81
C ARG A 242 -5.45 -12.05 -14.56
N CYS A 243 -4.19 -12.42 -14.64
CA CYS A 243 -3.45 -13.02 -13.55
C CYS A 243 -3.32 -12.07 -12.35
N ILE A 244 -2.86 -10.85 -12.56
CA ILE A 244 -2.75 -9.83 -11.51
C ILE A 244 -4.12 -9.51 -10.90
N LYS A 245 -5.17 -9.45 -11.71
CA LYS A 245 -6.54 -9.24 -11.20
C LYS A 245 -7.02 -10.35 -10.27
N SER A 246 -6.52 -11.58 -10.41
CA SER A 246 -6.87 -12.66 -9.48
C SER A 246 -6.46 -12.35 -8.04
N PHE A 247 -5.42 -11.51 -7.85
CA PHE A 247 -4.99 -11.00 -6.53
C PHE A 247 -6.06 -10.18 -5.80
N GLY A 248 -7.09 -9.74 -6.51
CA GLY A 248 -8.22 -9.03 -5.94
C GLY A 248 -7.80 -7.68 -5.35
N PHE A 249 -8.36 -7.36 -4.19
CA PHE A 249 -8.13 -6.10 -3.49
C PHE A 249 -8.28 -6.30 -1.97
N ASN A 250 -7.97 -5.27 -1.21
CA ASN A 250 -8.01 -5.24 0.24
C ASN A 250 -9.02 -4.18 0.69
N LEU A 251 -9.69 -4.45 1.80
CA LEU A 251 -10.41 -3.46 2.58
C LEU A 251 -9.65 -3.25 3.89
N MET A 252 -9.14 -2.05 4.09
CA MET A 252 -8.29 -1.70 5.23
C MET A 252 -9.04 -0.84 6.25
N ALA A 253 -8.93 -1.19 7.53
CA ALA A 253 -9.52 -0.43 8.62
C ALA A 253 -8.63 0.76 9.02
N THR A 254 -8.67 1.83 8.22
CA THR A 254 -7.83 3.04 8.40
C THR A 254 -8.61 4.31 8.69
N SER A 255 -9.94 4.22 8.75
CA SER A 255 -10.82 5.36 9.04
C SER A 255 -11.91 4.98 10.06
N ASN A 256 -12.63 5.98 10.55
CA ASN A 256 -13.65 5.76 11.56
C ASN A 256 -14.81 4.88 11.06
N TYR A 257 -15.30 5.18 9.86
CA TYR A 257 -16.58 4.64 9.37
C TYR A 257 -16.44 3.81 8.10
N HIS A 258 -15.45 4.12 7.26
CA HIS A 258 -15.33 3.50 5.94
C HIS A 258 -14.05 2.70 5.81
N TRP A 259 -14.16 1.56 5.14
CA TRP A 259 -13.01 0.75 4.76
C TRP A 259 -12.35 1.35 3.53
N LEU A 260 -11.03 1.45 3.56
CA LEU A 260 -10.21 1.94 2.44
C LEU A 260 -9.93 0.79 1.46
N LEU A 261 -10.23 1.01 0.19
CA LEU A 261 -9.84 0.12 -0.90
C LEU A 261 -8.33 0.23 -1.13
N SER A 262 -7.64 -0.91 -1.08
CA SER A 262 -6.22 -1.01 -1.41
C SER A 262 -5.97 -2.13 -2.42
N PHE A 263 -5.11 -1.87 -3.41
CA PHE A 263 -4.73 -2.83 -4.43
C PHE A 263 -3.28 -3.31 -4.25
N SER A 264 -2.70 -3.11 -3.07
CA SER A 264 -1.27 -3.32 -2.81
C SER A 264 -0.74 -4.68 -3.28
N ARG A 265 -1.51 -5.76 -3.10
CA ARG A 265 -1.14 -7.10 -3.59
C ARG A 265 -0.99 -7.14 -5.11
N ALA A 266 -1.98 -6.62 -5.85
CA ALA A 266 -1.94 -6.54 -7.31
C ALA A 266 -0.82 -5.60 -7.80
N GLU A 267 -0.60 -4.50 -7.09
CA GLU A 267 0.45 -3.52 -7.40
C GLU A 267 1.86 -4.08 -7.19
N GLN A 268 2.09 -4.80 -6.08
CA GLN A 268 3.35 -5.47 -5.77
C GLN A 268 3.71 -6.47 -6.88
N VAL A 269 2.74 -7.27 -7.35
CA VAL A 269 2.96 -8.22 -8.45
C VAL A 269 3.26 -7.47 -9.75
N LEU A 270 2.51 -6.41 -10.06
CA LEU A 270 2.75 -5.61 -11.27
C LEU A 270 4.16 -5.00 -11.28
N LEU A 271 4.59 -4.41 -10.15
CA LEU A 271 5.93 -3.84 -10.00
C LEU A 271 7.02 -4.93 -10.01
N GLY A 272 6.73 -6.08 -9.39
CA GLY A 272 7.59 -7.27 -9.35
C GLY A 272 7.88 -7.88 -10.74
N CYS A 273 6.95 -7.72 -11.68
CA CYS A 273 7.03 -8.28 -13.03
C CYS A 273 7.28 -7.21 -14.12
N ILE A 274 7.61 -5.97 -13.72
CA ILE A 274 7.55 -4.79 -14.60
C ILE A 274 8.56 -4.82 -15.76
N ASP A 275 9.70 -5.48 -15.57
CA ASP A 275 10.82 -5.58 -16.53
C ASP A 275 11.05 -7.01 -17.03
N GLU A 276 10.05 -7.90 -16.95
CA GLU A 276 10.16 -9.25 -17.54
C GLU A 276 10.39 -9.24 -19.06
N ASP A 277 10.06 -8.13 -19.72
CA ASP A 277 10.32 -7.88 -21.14
C ASP A 277 11.68 -7.22 -21.42
N GLY A 278 12.54 -7.11 -20.38
CA GLY A 278 13.91 -6.60 -20.46
C GLY A 278 14.05 -5.08 -20.46
N GLY A 279 13.03 -4.32 -20.05
CA GLY A 279 13.13 -2.86 -19.90
C GLY A 279 13.89 -2.41 -18.65
N TYR A 280 14.19 -1.12 -18.54
CA TYR A 280 14.77 -0.50 -17.33
C TYR A 280 13.76 0.27 -16.48
N ARG A 281 12.48 -0.14 -16.44
CA ARG A 281 11.41 0.58 -15.73
C ARG A 281 11.67 0.63 -14.22
N ARG A 282 12.08 -0.49 -13.63
CA ARG A 282 12.43 -0.59 -12.20
C ARG A 282 13.66 0.23 -11.88
N LYS A 283 14.72 0.15 -12.69
CA LYS A 283 15.96 0.92 -12.49
C LYS A 283 15.65 2.42 -12.53
N CYS A 284 14.89 2.87 -13.52
CA CYS A 284 14.41 4.24 -13.63
C CYS A 284 13.56 4.68 -12.41
N TYR A 285 12.62 3.84 -11.97
CA TYR A 285 11.83 4.10 -10.77
C TYR A 285 12.70 4.26 -9.51
N ARG A 286 13.73 3.44 -9.34
CA ARG A 286 14.64 3.52 -8.20
C ARG A 286 15.40 4.85 -8.17
N VAL A 287 15.90 5.32 -9.31
CA VAL A 287 16.56 6.63 -9.40
C VAL A 287 15.61 7.75 -8.97
N VAL A 288 14.40 7.80 -9.55
CA VAL A 288 13.44 8.87 -9.24
C VAL A 288 12.97 8.82 -7.79
N ARG A 289 12.81 7.61 -7.23
CA ARG A 289 12.52 7.42 -5.82
C ARG A 289 13.64 7.95 -4.93
N GLN A 290 14.89 7.67 -5.29
CA GLN A 290 16.05 8.15 -4.55
C GLN A 290 16.15 9.69 -4.58
N LEU A 291 15.99 10.32 -5.75
CA LEU A 291 15.93 11.78 -5.87
C LEU A 291 14.81 12.40 -5.03
N LYS A 292 13.64 11.74 -4.97
CA LYS A 292 12.52 12.15 -4.13
C LYS A 292 12.84 12.10 -2.64
N GLU A 293 13.57 11.09 -2.20
CA GLU A 293 13.95 10.91 -0.79
C GLU A 293 15.12 11.82 -0.38
N ASP A 294 16.06 12.11 -1.29
CA ASP A 294 17.28 12.86 -0.98
C ASP A 294 17.15 14.36 -1.21
N VAL A 295 16.44 14.76 -2.27
CA VAL A 295 16.49 16.13 -2.79
C VAL A 295 15.13 16.82 -2.65
N TRP A 296 14.08 16.22 -3.20
CA TRP A 296 12.82 16.96 -3.39
C TRP A 296 11.96 17.02 -2.13
N CYS A 297 11.80 15.89 -1.44
CA CYS A 297 10.97 15.80 -0.25
C CYS A 297 11.54 14.78 0.75
N PRO A 298 12.67 15.13 1.42
CA PRO A 298 13.23 14.34 2.50
C PRO A 298 12.32 14.40 3.75
N GLY A 299 12.43 13.40 4.61
CA GLY A 299 11.72 13.33 5.90
C GLY A 299 10.70 12.20 6.01
N SER A 300 10.11 12.09 7.21
CA SER A 300 9.24 10.97 7.60
C SER A 300 7.79 11.07 7.08
N LYS A 301 7.33 12.27 6.71
CA LYS A 301 5.97 12.51 6.18
C LYS A 301 6.04 13.28 4.85
N PRO A 302 6.45 12.62 3.76
CA PRO A 302 6.67 13.33 2.52
C PRO A 302 5.36 13.64 1.77
N VAL A 303 5.30 14.83 1.17
CA VAL A 303 4.18 15.29 0.32
C VAL A 303 3.94 14.35 -0.89
N ILE A 304 5.01 13.74 -1.40
CA ILE A 304 4.98 12.69 -2.41
C ILE A 304 5.56 11.39 -1.82
N THR A 305 4.76 10.33 -1.87
CA THR A 305 5.11 9.00 -1.34
C THR A 305 5.63 8.06 -2.43
N ALA A 306 6.19 6.92 -2.04
CA ALA A 306 6.56 5.86 -2.97
C ALA A 306 5.35 5.36 -3.79
N HIS A 307 4.15 5.31 -3.20
CA HIS A 307 2.92 4.93 -3.90
C HIS A 307 2.54 5.91 -5.02
N HIS A 308 2.75 7.22 -4.83
CA HIS A 308 2.57 8.22 -5.89
C HIS A 308 3.54 7.98 -7.06
N LEU A 309 4.82 7.75 -6.77
CA LEU A 309 5.82 7.46 -7.81
C LEU A 309 5.55 6.13 -8.53
N GLN A 310 5.09 5.11 -7.81
CA GLN A 310 4.69 3.84 -8.39
C GLN A 310 3.48 4.01 -9.33
N THR A 311 2.48 4.78 -8.91
CA THR A 311 1.31 5.09 -9.76
C THR A 311 1.72 5.87 -11.01
N LEU A 312 2.64 6.84 -10.87
CA LEU A 312 3.21 7.59 -11.99
C LEU A 312 3.94 6.66 -12.98
N LEU A 313 4.72 5.70 -12.47
CA LEU A 313 5.41 4.70 -13.28
C LEU A 313 4.41 3.85 -14.06
N PHE A 314 3.36 3.33 -13.42
CA PHE A 314 2.35 2.50 -14.09
C PHE A 314 1.65 3.27 -15.21
N TRP A 315 1.24 4.52 -14.98
CA TRP A 315 0.67 5.36 -16.05
C TRP A 315 1.66 5.66 -17.18
N THR A 316 2.96 5.73 -16.86
CA THR A 316 4.00 5.92 -17.86
C THR A 316 4.18 4.67 -18.70
N CYS A 317 4.11 3.48 -18.11
CA CYS A 317 4.17 2.21 -18.82
C CYS A 317 2.94 1.98 -19.72
N GLU A 318 1.76 2.40 -19.28
CA GLU A 318 0.56 2.42 -20.14
C GLU A 318 0.75 3.31 -21.37
N LYS A 319 1.46 4.45 -21.24
CA LYS A 319 1.79 5.34 -22.38
C LYS A 319 2.93 4.80 -23.26
N TYR A 320 3.91 4.12 -22.65
CA TYR A 320 5.12 3.59 -23.28
C TYR A 320 5.21 2.08 -22.97
N PRO A 321 4.42 1.25 -23.66
CA PRO A 321 4.25 -0.15 -23.28
C PRO A 321 5.43 -1.04 -23.72
N SER A 322 6.17 -0.64 -24.75
CA SER A 322 7.26 -1.43 -25.32
C SER A 322 8.54 -1.30 -24.50
N SER A 323 9.26 -2.40 -24.23
CA SER A 323 10.59 -2.35 -23.59
C SER A 323 11.60 -1.48 -24.35
N ARG A 324 11.39 -1.28 -25.66
CA ARG A 324 12.22 -0.37 -26.49
C ARG A 324 12.18 1.07 -25.99
N ASP A 325 11.03 1.51 -25.46
CA ASP A 325 10.86 2.85 -24.91
C ASP A 325 11.60 3.05 -23.58
N TRP A 326 12.16 1.95 -23.03
CA TRP A 326 12.79 1.87 -21.71
C TRP A 326 14.26 1.43 -21.76
N ARG A 327 14.94 1.65 -22.89
CA ARG A 327 16.34 1.25 -23.10
C ARG A 327 17.36 2.26 -22.63
N ASN A 328 17.07 3.55 -22.80
CA ASN A 328 17.95 4.63 -22.36
C ASN A 328 17.54 5.08 -20.97
N LEU A 329 18.36 4.78 -19.96
CA LEU A 329 18.00 5.02 -18.56
C LEU A 329 17.81 6.51 -18.28
N ARG A 330 18.72 7.34 -18.80
CA ARG A 330 18.68 8.80 -18.63
C ARG A 330 17.38 9.40 -19.16
N GLU A 331 17.01 9.08 -20.40
CA GLU A 331 15.76 9.54 -21.00
C GLU A 331 14.54 9.06 -20.22
N CYS A 332 14.57 7.83 -19.72
CA CYS A 332 13.49 7.29 -18.91
C CYS A 332 13.34 8.04 -17.58
N VAL A 333 14.45 8.34 -16.92
CA VAL A 333 14.47 9.10 -15.66
C VAL A 333 13.89 10.49 -15.92
N LEU A 334 14.43 11.25 -16.88
CA LEU A 334 13.94 12.58 -17.21
C LEU A 334 12.45 12.57 -17.60
N ARG A 335 12.00 11.54 -18.32
CA ARG A 335 10.58 11.36 -18.67
C ARG A 335 9.71 11.20 -17.44
N LEU A 336 10.13 10.41 -16.45
CA LEU A 336 9.40 10.28 -15.19
C LEU A 336 9.45 11.59 -14.38
N VAL A 337 10.59 12.27 -14.31
CA VAL A 337 10.73 13.55 -13.60
C VAL A 337 9.83 14.63 -14.19
N HIS A 338 9.82 14.81 -15.52
CA HIS A 338 8.90 15.75 -16.17
C HIS A 338 7.43 15.43 -15.89
N LYS A 339 7.07 14.14 -15.89
CA LYS A 339 5.70 13.71 -15.57
C LYS A 339 5.36 13.98 -14.11
N LEU A 340 6.29 13.74 -13.19
CA LEU A 340 6.13 14.05 -11.77
C LEU A 340 5.92 15.56 -11.59
N HIS A 341 6.79 16.39 -12.18
CA HIS A 341 6.67 17.84 -12.16
C HIS A 341 5.28 18.30 -12.61
N LYS A 342 4.78 17.74 -13.74
CA LYS A 342 3.44 18.04 -14.23
C LYS A 342 2.34 17.65 -13.23
N CYS A 343 2.39 16.44 -12.67
CA CYS A 343 1.40 15.97 -11.70
C CYS A 343 1.39 16.83 -10.43
N VAL A 344 2.55 17.21 -9.92
CA VAL A 344 2.71 18.05 -8.73
C VAL A 344 2.20 19.47 -9.03
N SER A 345 2.64 20.09 -10.13
CA SER A 345 2.21 21.44 -10.55
C SER A 345 0.69 21.53 -10.78
N GLN A 346 0.09 20.46 -11.33
CA GLN A 346 -1.35 20.39 -11.55
C GLN A 346 -2.12 19.88 -10.32
N ARG A 347 -1.42 19.49 -9.26
CA ARG A 347 -1.97 18.89 -8.03
C ARG A 347 -2.89 17.71 -8.34
N TYR A 348 -2.53 16.95 -9.37
CA TYR A 348 -3.34 15.88 -9.94
C TYR A 348 -2.51 14.68 -10.33
N LEU A 349 -2.77 13.56 -9.64
CA LEU A 349 -2.29 12.24 -10.01
C LEU A 349 -3.46 11.26 -9.93
N ARG A 350 -3.91 10.79 -11.08
CA ARG A 350 -5.03 9.85 -11.16
C ARG A 350 -4.64 8.50 -10.55
N HIS A 351 -5.47 7.95 -9.67
CA HIS A 351 -5.26 6.60 -9.16
C HIS A 351 -5.32 5.58 -10.31
N TYR A 352 -4.44 4.58 -10.28
CA TYR A 352 -4.24 3.65 -11.40
C TYR A 352 -5.50 2.81 -11.71
N PHE A 353 -6.10 2.18 -10.70
CA PHE A 353 -7.31 1.36 -10.86
C PHE A 353 -8.64 2.10 -10.68
N VAL A 354 -8.72 3.07 -9.77
CA VAL A 354 -9.94 3.87 -9.52
C VAL A 354 -9.81 5.23 -10.20
N ARG A 355 -10.04 5.28 -11.51
CA ARG A 355 -9.72 6.42 -12.38
C ARG A 355 -10.39 7.75 -12.00
N THR A 356 -11.48 7.71 -11.22
CA THR A 356 -12.18 8.91 -10.77
C THR A 356 -11.52 9.55 -9.54
N TYR A 357 -10.49 8.93 -8.96
CA TYR A 357 -9.85 9.40 -7.75
C TYR A 357 -8.51 10.10 -8.07
N ASN A 358 -8.32 11.29 -7.49
CA ASN A 358 -7.06 12.03 -7.51
C ASN A 358 -6.30 11.73 -6.20
N LEU A 359 -5.12 11.13 -6.31
CA LEU A 359 -4.25 10.81 -5.18
C LEU A 359 -3.72 12.05 -4.46
N LEU A 360 -3.64 13.21 -5.13
CA LEU A 360 -3.12 14.46 -4.57
C LEU A 360 -4.21 15.39 -4.03
N LYS A 361 -5.47 14.92 -3.93
CA LYS A 361 -6.64 15.77 -3.62
C LYS A 361 -6.53 16.52 -2.28
N TYR A 362 -5.94 15.89 -1.26
CA TYR A 362 -5.85 16.42 0.11
C TYR A 362 -4.41 16.71 0.55
N THR A 363 -3.50 16.72 -0.40
CA THR A 363 -2.09 17.01 -0.13
C THR A 363 -1.90 18.52 0.04
N ASN A 364 -0.99 18.91 0.94
CA ASN A 364 -0.68 20.32 1.20
C ASN A 364 -0.22 21.02 -0.09
N THR A 365 -0.95 22.05 -0.50
CA THR A 365 -0.70 22.76 -1.76
C THR A 365 0.63 23.50 -1.77
N ASN A 366 1.04 24.06 -0.62
CA ASN A 366 2.29 24.80 -0.51
C ASN A 366 3.49 23.86 -0.62
N GLU A 367 3.43 22.71 0.05
CA GLU A 367 4.47 21.68 -0.06
C GLU A 367 4.56 21.10 -1.47
N LEU A 368 3.43 21.00 -2.19
CA LEU A 368 3.43 20.61 -3.60
C LEU A 368 4.10 21.67 -4.47
N ASP A 369 3.80 22.94 -4.28
CA ASP A 369 4.42 24.03 -5.06
C ASP A 369 5.93 24.12 -4.79
N ASP A 370 6.36 23.98 -3.54
CA ASP A 370 7.78 23.91 -3.16
C ASP A 370 8.48 22.70 -3.81
N MET A 371 7.83 21.55 -3.82
CA MET A 371 8.35 20.36 -4.50
C MET A 371 8.43 20.55 -6.01
N ALA A 372 7.43 21.19 -6.64
CA ALA A 372 7.45 21.50 -8.06
C ALA A 372 8.66 22.37 -8.41
N LYS A 373 8.94 23.41 -7.59
CA LYS A 373 10.12 24.27 -7.75
C LYS A 373 11.41 23.47 -7.71
N LYS A 374 11.62 22.64 -6.68
CA LYS A 374 12.82 21.79 -6.56
C LYS A 374 13.00 20.83 -7.74
N ILE A 375 11.90 20.31 -8.29
CA ILE A 375 11.96 19.46 -9.48
C ILE A 375 12.32 20.29 -10.72
N SER A 376 11.81 21.52 -10.84
CA SER A 376 12.19 22.45 -11.91
C SER A 376 13.68 22.77 -11.87
N ASP A 377 14.21 23.10 -10.68
CA ASP A 377 15.64 23.38 -10.49
C ASP A 377 16.51 22.18 -10.90
N PHE A 378 16.09 20.95 -10.56
CA PHE A 378 16.73 19.72 -11.04
C PHE A 378 16.68 19.57 -12.57
N LEU A 379 15.55 19.88 -13.20
CA LEU A 379 15.39 19.76 -14.65
C LEU A 379 16.27 20.78 -15.41
N GLU A 380 16.53 21.94 -14.81
CA GLU A 380 17.44 22.95 -15.36
C GLU A 380 18.91 22.54 -15.21
N ASN A 381 19.29 21.98 -14.05
CA ASN A 381 20.69 21.67 -13.71
C ASN A 381 20.86 20.28 -13.08
N PRO A 382 20.63 19.19 -13.83
CA PRO A 382 20.54 17.86 -13.23
C PRO A 382 21.90 17.30 -12.75
N HIS A 383 23.01 17.76 -13.32
CA HIS A 383 24.38 17.38 -12.94
C HIS A 383 24.77 17.84 -11.52
N VAL A 384 24.06 18.80 -10.94
CA VAL A 384 24.28 19.24 -9.55
C VAL A 384 23.85 18.15 -8.55
N TYR A 385 22.91 17.29 -8.95
CA TYR A 385 22.26 16.33 -8.06
C TYR A 385 22.71 14.89 -8.28
N ILE A 386 23.23 14.58 -9.47
CA ILE A 386 23.66 13.23 -9.87
C ILE A 386 25.14 13.33 -10.25
N HIS A 387 26.00 12.76 -9.41
CA HIS A 387 27.46 12.72 -9.55
C HIS A 387 28.06 11.41 -9.02
#